data_AF-A0A817RG57-F1
#
_entry.id   AF-A0A817RG57-F1
#
_cell.length_a   1.000
_cell.length_b   1.000
_cell.length_c   1.000
_cell.angle_alpha   90.00
_cell.angle_beta   90.00
_cell.angle_gamma   90.00
#
_symmetry.space_group_name_H-M   'P 1'
#
loop_
_entity.id
_entity.type
_entity.pdbx_description
1 polymer ?
#
loop_
_entity_poly.entity_id
_entity_poly.type
_entity_poly.pdbx_seq_one_letter_code
_entity_poly.pdbx_strand_id
1 'polypeptide(L)'
;MNYNEAKEFVKKWLSQIEKSILEILLNEGINLGRKLVKVLSTRRYNVVKALLVNNSELSSNPSLSALICTFIFQSLDKFNPKSRVEVYNHAVQVALHSWKSHESNIPERVLTNFLIDLACYLHLNSPSGLIDEFDIKQLCYLILQQQGPSCNHKILREYVHKLTSLLDYNIGIFAERGLQIYEFLHLSFQDYFVARSLVKGSPDEVAKRILTITIYPRFHESLLIAIGWISWKWSFDDYDMFCNLLVTSPTQYSIPFGTILFFLMLSMIYKDYLQTQSSLLHLVIYLIIHIIQVKRHI
;
A
#
# COMPACT_ATOMS: atom_id res chain seq x y z
N MET A 1 7.36 -18.91 4.32
CA MET A 1 7.10 -19.07 5.76
C MET A 1 5.59 -19.24 5.94
N ASN A 2 5.15 -20.22 6.73
CA ASN A 2 3.72 -20.49 6.94
C ASN A 2 3.13 -19.56 8.02
N TYR A 3 1.81 -19.53 8.17
CA TYR A 3 1.13 -18.64 9.12
C TYR A 3 1.63 -18.80 10.58
N ASN A 4 1.90 -20.04 11.01
CA ASN A 4 2.40 -20.30 12.36
C ASN A 4 3.82 -19.78 12.56
N GLU A 5 4.69 -19.98 11.57
CA GLU A 5 6.05 -19.44 11.59
C GLU A 5 6.06 -17.91 11.61
N ALA A 6 5.16 -17.26 10.85
CA ALA A 6 5.01 -15.81 10.85
C ALA A 6 4.58 -15.27 12.21
N LYS A 7 3.61 -15.95 12.84
CA LYS A 7 3.15 -15.62 14.17
C LYS A 7 4.28 -15.76 15.20
N GLU A 8 5.07 -16.82 15.12
CA GLU A 8 6.23 -17.01 16.00
C GLU A 8 7.33 -15.99 15.74
N PHE A 9 7.60 -15.62 14.48
CA PHE A 9 8.52 -14.54 14.13
C PHE A 9 8.10 -13.22 14.79
N VAL A 10 6.84 -12.79 14.61
CA VAL A 10 6.37 -11.53 15.18
C VAL A 10 6.36 -11.54 16.70
N LYS A 11 6.02 -12.68 17.31
CA LYS A 11 6.10 -12.84 18.77
C LYS A 11 7.54 -12.67 19.28
N LYS A 12 8.52 -13.29 18.62
CA LYS A 12 9.95 -13.15 18.95
C LYS A 12 10.43 -11.71 18.73
N TRP A 13 10.07 -11.11 17.60
CA TRP A 13 10.41 -9.73 17.26
C TRP A 13 9.87 -8.75 18.31
N LEU A 14 8.59 -8.86 18.68
CA LEU A 14 7.97 -8.01 19.71
C LEU A 14 8.68 -8.14 21.06
N SER A 15 8.96 -9.38 21.47
CA SER A 15 9.68 -9.65 22.73
C SER A 15 11.07 -9.01 22.75
N GLN A 16 11.82 -9.11 21.64
CA GLN A 16 13.15 -8.51 21.51
C GLN A 16 13.09 -6.99 21.56
N ILE A 17 12.18 -6.36 20.78
CA ILE A 17 12.04 -4.90 20.76
C ILE A 17 11.64 -4.36 22.13
N GLU A 18 10.67 -5.00 22.80
CA GLU A 18 10.27 -4.60 24.14
C GLU A 18 11.42 -4.73 25.13
N LYS A 19 12.19 -5.82 25.08
CA LYS A 19 13.38 -6.00 25.92
C LYS A 19 14.41 -4.90 25.68
N SER A 20 14.73 -4.59 24.43
CA SER A 20 15.68 -3.52 24.09
C SER A 20 15.21 -2.14 24.55
N ILE A 21 13.92 -1.83 24.41
CA ILE A 21 13.36 -0.57 24.92
C ILE A 21 13.49 -0.51 26.43
N LEU A 22 13.17 -1.59 27.15
CA LEU A 22 13.30 -1.64 28.60
C LEU A 22 14.75 -1.46 29.06
N GLU A 23 15.71 -2.12 28.39
CA GLU A 23 17.14 -1.96 28.66
C GLU A 23 17.60 -0.51 28.47
N ILE A 24 17.22 0.14 27.37
CA ILE A 24 17.55 1.55 27.11
C ILE A 24 16.95 2.46 28.20
N LEU A 25 15.66 2.28 28.53
CA LEU A 25 15.00 3.11 29.55
C LEU A 25 15.62 2.94 30.93
N LEU A 26 16.01 1.71 31.31
CA LEU A 26 16.69 1.44 32.57
C LEU A 26 18.07 2.09 32.62
N ASN A 27 18.83 2.03 31.51
CA ASN A 27 20.14 2.67 31.41
C ASN A 27 20.05 4.20 31.51
N GLU A 28 18.98 4.79 31.00
CA GLU A 28 18.68 6.24 31.10
C GLU A 28 18.05 6.63 32.45
N GLY A 29 17.90 5.70 33.39
CA GLY A 29 17.31 5.96 34.71
C GLY A 29 15.80 6.27 34.68
N ILE A 30 15.11 5.97 33.59
CA ILE A 30 13.68 6.27 33.40
C ILE A 30 12.85 5.18 34.07
N ASN A 31 12.07 5.56 35.08
CA ASN A 31 11.21 4.62 35.82
C ASN A 31 10.03 4.14 34.96
N LEU A 32 9.78 2.82 34.99
CA LEU A 32 8.69 2.14 34.27
C LEU A 32 7.33 2.41 34.92
N GLY A 33 6.80 3.61 34.70
CA GLY A 33 5.46 3.98 35.18
C GLY A 33 4.33 3.26 34.43
N ARG A 34 3.12 3.25 35.04
CA ARG A 34 1.88 2.71 34.45
C ARG A 34 1.58 3.22 33.03
N LYS A 35 2.00 4.45 32.69
CA LYS A 35 1.80 5.06 31.37
C LYS A 35 2.61 4.35 30.27
N LEU A 36 3.88 4.03 30.52
CA LEU A 36 4.74 3.33 29.56
C LEU A 36 4.23 1.91 29.27
N VAL A 37 3.82 1.18 30.32
CA VAL A 37 3.23 -0.16 30.19
C VAL A 37 1.98 -0.12 29.30
N LYS A 38 1.12 0.90 29.46
CA LYS A 38 -0.07 1.08 28.62
C LYS A 38 0.26 1.42 27.16
N VAL A 39 1.32 2.19 26.92
CA VAL A 39 1.80 2.50 25.56
C VAL A 39 2.31 1.23 24.87
N LEU A 40 3.19 0.47 25.54
CA LEU A 40 3.73 -0.77 24.99
C LEU A 40 2.64 -1.81 24.72
N SER A 41 1.65 -1.96 25.62
CA SER A 41 0.55 -2.89 25.40
C SER A 41 -0.33 -2.50 24.21
N THR A 42 -0.54 -1.20 23.98
CA THR A 42 -1.26 -0.69 22.80
C THR A 42 -0.50 -0.98 21.51
N ARG A 43 0.81 -0.72 21.50
CA ARG A 43 1.69 -1.00 20.34
C ARG A 43 1.71 -2.49 20.00
N ARG A 44 1.85 -3.34 21.01
CA ARG A 44 1.77 -4.80 20.87
C ARG A 44 0.44 -5.24 20.27
N TYR A 45 -0.67 -4.73 20.78
CA TYR A 45 -2.00 -5.03 20.27
C TYR A 45 -2.13 -4.71 18.78
N ASN A 46 -1.66 -3.53 18.36
CA ASN A 46 -1.73 -3.09 16.97
C ASN A 46 -0.95 -4.02 16.03
N VAL A 47 0.29 -4.38 16.40
CA VAL A 47 1.13 -5.29 15.59
C VAL A 47 0.48 -6.67 15.46
N VAL A 48 -0.03 -7.23 16.56
CA VAL A 48 -0.69 -8.54 16.52
C VAL A 48 -1.95 -8.48 15.64
N LYS A 49 -2.75 -7.42 15.74
CA LYS A 49 -3.95 -7.25 14.90
C LYS A 49 -3.61 -7.14 13.42
N ALA A 50 -2.56 -6.41 13.07
CA ALA A 50 -2.10 -6.28 11.70
C ALA A 50 -1.63 -7.61 11.09
N LEU A 51 -1.01 -8.49 11.88
CA LEU A 51 -0.60 -9.81 11.41
C LEU A 51 -1.80 -10.70 11.11
N LEU A 52 -2.82 -10.72 11.98
CA LEU A 52 -4.01 -11.56 11.84
C LEU A 52 -4.82 -11.30 10.56
N VAL A 53 -4.70 -10.11 9.99
CA VAL A 53 -5.39 -9.70 8.76
C VAL A 53 -4.57 -10.05 7.51
N ASN A 54 -3.26 -10.28 7.64
CA ASN A 54 -2.32 -10.41 6.51
C ASN A 54 -1.83 -11.84 6.23
N ASN A 55 -2.66 -12.85 6.50
CA ASN A 55 -2.25 -14.23 6.74
C ASN A 55 -1.57 -15.01 5.58
N SER A 56 -1.49 -14.49 4.35
CA SER A 56 -0.94 -15.24 3.21
C SER A 56 0.43 -14.77 2.71
N GLU A 57 0.69 -13.45 2.66
CA GLU A 57 1.89 -12.92 2.01
C GLU A 57 2.90 -12.27 2.96
N LEU A 58 2.45 -11.52 3.99
CA LEU A 58 3.36 -11.07 5.05
C LEU A 58 4.00 -12.26 5.74
N SER A 59 3.22 -13.32 5.95
CA SER A 59 3.71 -14.56 6.52
C SER A 59 4.77 -15.23 5.66
N SER A 60 4.81 -14.95 4.36
CA SER A 60 5.73 -15.60 3.42
C SER A 60 7.09 -14.92 3.38
N ASN A 61 7.17 -13.61 3.69
CA ASN A 61 8.42 -12.84 3.68
C ASN A 61 8.71 -12.16 5.04
N PRO A 62 9.69 -12.66 5.82
CA PRO A 62 10.07 -12.09 7.11
C PRO A 62 10.51 -10.62 7.07
N SER A 63 11.15 -10.15 5.99
CA SER A 63 11.64 -8.76 5.92
C SER A 63 10.50 -7.77 5.80
N LEU A 64 9.51 -8.07 4.96
CA LEU A 64 8.27 -7.30 4.86
C LEU A 64 7.52 -7.29 6.19
N SER A 65 7.42 -8.44 6.85
CA SER A 65 6.82 -8.56 8.18
C SER A 65 7.52 -7.65 9.19
N ALA A 66 8.85 -7.65 9.22
CA ALA A 66 9.63 -6.80 10.12
C ALA A 66 9.38 -5.30 9.86
N LEU A 67 9.35 -4.88 8.60
CA LEU A 67 9.08 -3.49 8.22
C LEU A 67 7.68 -3.05 8.66
N ILE A 68 6.65 -3.84 8.36
CA ILE A 68 5.28 -3.53 8.76
C ILE A 68 5.13 -3.51 10.28
N CYS A 69 5.74 -4.48 10.98
CA CYS A 69 5.77 -4.48 12.44
C CYS A 69 6.43 -3.20 12.98
N THR A 70 7.54 -2.76 12.37
CA THR A 70 8.26 -1.55 12.76
C THR A 70 7.36 -0.31 12.62
N PHE A 71 6.73 -0.10 11.46
CA PHE A 71 5.84 1.06 11.26
C PHE A 71 4.64 1.03 12.19
N ILE A 72 3.99 -0.12 12.36
CA ILE A 72 2.80 -0.22 13.20
C ILE A 72 3.14 -0.06 14.67
N PHE A 73 4.31 -0.55 15.11
CA PHE A 73 4.77 -0.40 16.48
C PHE A 73 5.08 1.06 16.84
N GLN A 74 5.41 1.92 15.87
CA GLN A 74 5.62 3.35 16.10
C GLN A 74 4.30 4.09 16.38
N SER A 75 3.16 3.56 15.90
CA SER A 75 1.83 4.14 16.09
C SER A 75 1.36 4.09 17.56
N LEU A 76 0.75 5.18 18.03
CA LEU A 76 0.09 5.25 19.35
C LEU A 76 -1.42 4.98 19.29
N ASP A 77 -2.03 5.20 18.13
CA ASP A 77 -3.47 5.03 17.94
C ASP A 77 -3.85 3.55 17.91
N LYS A 78 -5.00 3.21 18.48
CA LYS A 78 -5.55 1.85 18.38
C LYS A 78 -5.88 1.55 16.92
N PHE A 79 -5.38 0.42 16.43
CA PHE A 79 -5.51 -0.01 15.05
C PHE A 79 -6.23 -1.36 15.00
N ASN A 80 -7.35 -1.44 14.28
CA ASN A 80 -8.12 -2.67 14.09
C ASN A 80 -8.47 -2.82 12.60
N PRO A 81 -7.48 -3.22 11.76
CA PRO A 81 -7.67 -3.39 10.33
C PRO A 81 -8.67 -4.51 10.04
N LYS A 82 -9.36 -4.40 8.89
CA LYS A 82 -10.19 -5.49 8.35
C LYS A 82 -9.59 -6.13 7.11
N SER A 83 -8.73 -5.41 6.39
CA SER A 83 -8.12 -5.85 5.13
C SER A 83 -6.60 -5.60 5.08
N ARG A 84 -5.90 -6.31 4.18
CA ARG A 84 -4.45 -6.13 3.94
C ARG A 84 -4.11 -4.70 3.53
N VAL A 85 -4.97 -4.06 2.72
CA VAL A 85 -4.77 -2.70 2.24
C VAL A 85 -4.79 -1.66 3.37
N GLU A 86 -5.62 -1.88 4.40
CA GLU A 86 -5.64 -1.02 5.60
C GLU A 86 -4.32 -1.07 6.34
N VAL A 87 -3.67 -2.25 6.38
CA VAL A 87 -2.38 -2.42 7.03
C VAL A 87 -1.27 -1.69 6.28
N TYR A 88 -1.19 -1.85 4.95
CA TYR A 88 -0.23 -1.06 4.16
C TYR A 88 -0.49 0.43 4.30
N ASN A 89 -1.75 0.85 4.23
CA ASN A 89 -2.09 2.25 4.40
C ASN A 89 -1.60 2.77 5.75
N HIS A 90 -1.93 2.07 6.84
CA HIS A 90 -1.52 2.51 8.18
C HIS A 90 0.00 2.59 8.31
N ALA A 91 0.72 1.56 7.84
CA ALA A 91 2.18 1.55 7.83
C ALA A 91 2.77 2.73 7.04
N VAL A 92 2.23 3.02 5.85
CA VAL A 92 2.67 4.14 5.01
C VAL A 92 2.36 5.48 5.67
N GLN A 93 1.18 5.65 6.26
CA GLN A 93 0.81 6.89 6.96
C GLN A 93 1.72 7.14 8.17
N VAL A 94 2.06 6.11 8.95
CA VAL A 94 2.99 6.26 10.08
C VAL A 94 4.38 6.66 9.59
N ALA A 95 4.87 6.02 8.52
CA ALA A 95 6.14 6.41 7.93
C ALA A 95 6.11 7.86 7.44
N LEU A 96 5.12 8.26 6.63
CA LEU A 96 4.97 9.65 6.15
C LEU A 96 4.88 10.67 7.29
N HIS A 97 4.18 10.33 8.38
CA HIS A 97 4.10 11.18 9.56
C HIS A 97 5.46 11.35 10.25
N SER A 98 6.24 10.27 10.33
CA SER A 98 7.64 10.32 10.78
C SER A 98 8.51 11.20 9.88
N TRP A 99 8.25 11.24 8.56
CA TRP A 99 9.00 12.12 7.64
C TRP A 99 8.70 13.59 7.96
N LYS A 100 7.41 13.90 8.15
CA LYS A 100 6.96 15.25 8.49
C LYS A 100 7.52 15.76 9.82
N SER A 101 7.77 14.88 10.80
CA SER A 101 8.41 15.30 12.06
C SER A 101 9.88 15.66 11.90
N HIS A 102 10.57 15.12 10.89
CA HIS A 102 11.97 15.44 10.60
C HIS A 102 12.11 16.67 9.68
N GLU A 103 11.19 16.86 8.72
CA GLU A 103 11.09 18.09 7.94
C GLU A 103 9.65 18.59 7.75
N SER A 104 9.37 19.79 8.27
CA SER A 104 8.02 20.37 8.31
C SER A 104 7.60 21.11 7.04
N ASN A 105 8.51 21.33 6.08
CA ASN A 105 8.30 22.28 4.98
C ASN A 105 7.74 21.66 3.69
N ILE A 106 7.75 20.33 3.55
CA ILE A 106 7.14 19.65 2.41
C ILE A 106 5.75 19.14 2.81
N PRO A 107 4.67 19.60 2.14
CA PRO A 107 3.34 19.09 2.41
C PRO A 107 3.26 17.58 2.12
N GLU A 108 2.68 16.82 3.03
CA GLU A 108 2.52 15.36 2.92
C GLU A 108 1.85 14.92 1.61
N ARG A 109 0.92 15.73 1.07
CA ARG A 109 0.29 15.48 -0.24
C ARG A 109 1.29 15.49 -1.40
N VAL A 110 2.27 16.39 -1.38
CA VAL A 110 3.28 16.53 -2.44
C VAL A 110 4.20 15.32 -2.40
N LEU A 111 4.63 14.96 -1.20
CA LEU A 111 5.44 13.77 -0.95
C LEU A 111 4.72 12.48 -1.36
N THR A 112 3.46 12.34 -0.99
CA THR A 112 2.63 11.19 -1.36
C THR A 112 2.48 11.09 -2.87
N ASN A 113 2.18 12.20 -3.55
CA ASN A 113 2.05 12.18 -5.01
C ASN A 113 3.38 11.88 -5.70
N PHE A 114 4.50 12.45 -5.20
CA PHE A 114 5.83 12.09 -5.68
C PHE A 114 6.11 10.59 -5.56
N LEU A 115 5.83 9.97 -4.41
CA LEU A 115 6.02 8.53 -4.23
C LEU A 115 5.11 7.69 -5.13
N ILE A 116 3.88 8.14 -5.40
CA ILE A 116 2.98 7.50 -6.38
C ILE A 116 3.60 7.52 -7.79
N ASP A 117 4.03 8.71 -8.24
CA ASP A 117 4.55 8.89 -9.58
C ASP A 117 5.90 8.17 -9.76
N LEU A 118 6.77 8.21 -8.74
CA LEU A 118 8.02 7.44 -8.67
C LEU A 118 7.76 5.94 -8.73
N ALA A 119 6.82 5.42 -7.92
CA ALA A 119 6.48 4.00 -7.93
C ALA A 119 6.00 3.55 -9.31
N CYS A 120 5.12 4.33 -9.95
CA CYS A 120 4.67 4.05 -11.32
C CYS A 120 5.82 4.07 -12.33
N TYR A 121 6.71 5.07 -12.25
CA TYR A 121 7.88 5.14 -13.13
C TYR A 121 8.76 3.90 -12.98
N LEU A 122 9.12 3.50 -11.76
CA LEU A 122 9.94 2.32 -11.52
C LEU A 122 9.24 1.04 -11.95
N HIS A 123 7.92 0.95 -11.71
CA HIS A 123 7.15 -0.24 -12.04
C HIS A 123 6.99 -0.42 -13.56
N LEU A 124 7.06 0.65 -14.34
CA LEU A 124 7.04 0.58 -15.80
C LEU A 124 8.44 0.41 -16.39
N ASN A 125 9.44 1.12 -15.87
CA ASN A 125 10.72 1.31 -16.58
C ASN A 125 11.92 0.59 -15.95
N SER A 126 11.83 0.16 -14.68
CA SER A 126 12.96 -0.45 -13.96
C SER A 126 12.60 -1.85 -13.48
N PRO A 127 12.94 -2.94 -14.19
CA PRO A 127 12.62 -4.30 -13.75
C PRO A 127 13.15 -4.65 -12.35
N SER A 128 14.30 -4.07 -11.97
CA SER A 128 14.91 -4.25 -10.65
C SER A 128 14.30 -3.37 -9.56
N GLY A 129 13.52 -2.34 -9.92
CA GLY A 129 13.00 -1.36 -8.96
C GLY A 129 14.05 -0.35 -8.47
N LEU A 130 15.24 -0.35 -9.07
CA LEU A 130 16.34 0.55 -8.76
C LEU A 130 16.30 1.81 -9.61
N ILE A 131 16.84 2.90 -9.08
CA ILE A 131 17.06 4.17 -9.78
C ILE A 131 18.23 4.94 -9.13
N ASP A 132 19.04 5.62 -9.93
CA ASP A 132 20.15 6.43 -9.42
C ASP A 132 19.72 7.85 -9.00
N GLU A 133 20.59 8.53 -8.25
CA GLU A 133 20.33 9.87 -7.73
C GLU A 133 20.05 10.91 -8.82
N PHE A 134 20.71 10.79 -9.98
CA PHE A 134 20.53 11.73 -11.08
C PHE A 134 19.11 11.60 -11.64
N ASP A 135 18.68 10.37 -11.95
CA ASP A 135 17.35 10.07 -12.47
C ASP A 135 16.25 10.41 -11.46
N ILE A 136 16.45 10.15 -10.16
CA ILE A 136 15.50 10.55 -9.11
C ILE A 136 15.32 12.05 -9.07
N LYS A 137 16.41 12.82 -9.09
CA LYS A 137 16.34 14.29 -9.06
C LYS A 137 15.60 14.83 -10.29
N GLN A 138 15.87 14.26 -11.47
CA GLN A 138 15.19 14.63 -12.70
C GLN A 138 13.68 14.30 -12.62
N LEU A 139 13.32 13.10 -12.16
CA LEU A 139 11.93 12.70 -12.01
C LEU A 139 11.20 13.58 -10.98
N CYS A 140 11.84 13.85 -9.83
CA CYS A 140 11.32 14.75 -8.81
C CYS A 140 11.04 16.15 -9.37
N TYR A 141 11.98 16.68 -10.15
CA TYR A 141 11.82 17.96 -10.82
C TYR A 141 10.60 17.98 -11.75
N LEU A 142 10.46 16.96 -12.60
CA LEU A 142 9.34 16.83 -13.54
C LEU A 142 7.99 16.72 -12.83
N ILE A 143 7.92 15.91 -11.78
CA ILE A 143 6.71 15.72 -10.97
C ILE A 143 6.30 17.03 -10.30
N LEU A 144 7.24 17.72 -9.65
CA LEU A 144 6.96 18.99 -8.98
C LEU A 144 6.53 20.07 -9.96
N GLN A 145 7.11 20.10 -11.16
CA GLN A 145 6.71 21.00 -12.24
C GLN A 145 5.26 20.75 -12.69
N GLN A 146 4.81 19.49 -12.72
CA GLN A 146 3.42 19.15 -13.08
C GLN A 146 2.42 19.46 -11.96
N GLN A 147 2.83 19.38 -10.69
CA GLN A 147 1.95 19.56 -9.53
C GLN A 147 1.77 21.02 -9.08
N GLY A 148 2.53 21.98 -9.64
CA GLY A 148 2.50 23.38 -9.18
C GLY A 148 2.65 24.43 -10.30
N PRO A 149 2.04 25.62 -10.15
CA PRO A 149 2.05 26.69 -11.16
C PRO A 149 3.31 27.57 -11.16
N SER A 150 4.29 27.34 -10.26
CA SER A 150 5.49 28.17 -10.18
C SER A 150 6.51 27.74 -11.23
N CYS A 151 6.63 28.51 -12.31
CA CYS A 151 7.74 28.38 -13.28
C CYS A 151 9.10 28.79 -12.70
N ASN A 152 9.21 29.08 -11.41
CA ASN A 152 10.47 29.46 -10.79
C ASN A 152 11.37 28.24 -10.57
N HIS A 153 12.27 28.01 -11.53
CA HIS A 153 13.26 26.94 -11.51
C HIS A 153 14.11 26.88 -10.23
N LYS A 154 14.40 28.02 -9.59
CA LYS A 154 15.21 28.05 -8.36
C LYS A 154 14.45 27.41 -7.20
N ILE A 155 13.18 27.76 -7.04
CA ILE A 155 12.31 27.18 -6.01
C ILE A 155 12.15 25.68 -6.25
N LEU A 156 11.92 25.25 -7.51
CA LEU A 156 11.80 23.82 -7.84
C LEU A 156 13.08 23.05 -7.49
N ARG A 157 14.27 23.58 -7.81
CA ARG A 157 15.54 22.94 -7.44
C ARG A 157 15.71 22.81 -5.92
N GLU A 158 15.35 23.84 -5.16
CA GLU A 158 15.38 23.78 -3.70
C GLU A 158 14.43 22.71 -3.15
N TYR A 159 13.23 22.56 -3.73
CA TYR A 159 12.30 21.49 -3.35
C TYR A 159 12.81 20.10 -3.72
N VAL A 160 13.42 19.94 -4.91
CA VAL A 160 14.05 18.68 -5.31
C VAL A 160 15.12 18.31 -4.31
N HIS A 161 16.03 19.23 -3.97
CA HIS A 161 17.09 18.96 -3.00
C HIS A 161 16.56 18.53 -1.63
N LYS A 162 15.54 19.21 -1.10
CA LYS A 162 14.91 18.85 0.17
C LYS A 162 14.22 17.48 0.09
N LEU A 163 13.52 17.20 -1.00
CA LEU A 163 12.84 15.94 -1.16
C LEU A 163 13.85 14.79 -1.28
N THR A 164 14.93 14.97 -2.04
CA THR A 164 15.97 13.94 -2.14
C THR A 164 16.74 13.75 -0.84
N SER A 165 17.04 14.82 -0.08
CA SER A 165 17.68 14.68 1.23
C SER A 165 16.82 13.88 2.22
N LEU A 166 15.49 13.99 2.13
CA LEU A 166 14.58 13.15 2.92
C LEU A 166 14.70 11.66 2.60
N LEU A 167 15.05 11.29 1.36
CA LEU A 167 15.26 9.89 0.98
C LEU A 167 16.54 9.33 1.63
N ASP A 168 17.52 10.19 1.91
CA ASP A 168 18.79 9.80 2.56
C ASP A 168 18.60 9.50 4.06
N TYR A 169 17.61 10.12 4.71
CA TYR A 169 17.31 9.89 6.13
C TYR A 169 16.70 8.50 6.43
N ASN A 170 16.59 7.61 5.44
CA ASN A 170 16.16 6.22 5.55
C ASN A 170 14.89 6.05 6.41
N ILE A 171 13.87 6.85 6.10
CA ILE A 171 12.69 6.97 6.95
C ILE A 171 11.65 5.86 6.62
N GLY A 172 12.09 4.75 6.03
CA GLY A 172 11.40 3.46 6.09
C GLY A 172 10.63 3.01 4.84
N ILE A 173 10.37 3.86 3.86
CA ILE A 173 9.64 3.43 2.64
C ILE A 173 10.55 3.31 1.43
N PHE A 174 11.43 4.29 1.25
CA PHE A 174 12.33 4.41 0.11
C PHE A 174 13.67 4.91 0.65
N ALA A 175 14.78 4.33 0.20
CA ALA A 175 16.09 4.62 0.75
C ALA A 175 17.22 4.32 -0.24
N GLU A 176 18.38 4.93 0.01
CA GLU A 176 19.64 4.58 -0.67
C GLU A 176 20.12 3.19 -0.23
N ARG A 177 20.57 2.36 -1.18
CA ARG A 177 21.21 1.06 -0.96
C ARG A 177 22.74 1.10 -1.12
N GLY A 178 23.27 2.26 -1.46
CA GLY A 178 24.68 2.53 -1.68
C GLY A 178 24.97 2.96 -3.11
N LEU A 179 26.11 3.63 -3.30
CA LEU A 179 26.56 4.16 -4.59
C LEU A 179 25.51 5.06 -5.25
N GLN A 180 24.75 5.84 -4.46
CA GLN A 180 23.72 6.75 -4.97
C GLN A 180 22.61 6.02 -5.75
N ILE A 181 22.38 4.74 -5.43
CA ILE A 181 21.27 3.93 -5.97
C ILE A 181 20.20 3.80 -4.90
N TYR A 182 18.96 3.99 -5.29
CA TYR A 182 17.82 3.99 -4.39
C TYR A 182 16.73 3.01 -4.85
N GLU A 183 15.94 2.55 -3.87
CA GLU A 183 14.76 1.72 -4.10
C GLU A 183 13.75 1.83 -2.96
N PHE A 184 12.56 1.28 -3.19
CA PHE A 184 11.64 0.99 -2.10
C PHE A 184 12.24 -0.10 -1.20
N LEU A 185 12.10 0.04 0.13
CA LEU A 185 12.62 -0.96 1.07
C LEU A 185 12.05 -2.37 0.83
N HIS A 186 10.87 -2.45 0.22
CA HIS A 186 10.27 -3.67 -0.27
C HIS A 186 9.35 -3.39 -1.47
N LEU A 187 9.31 -4.31 -2.45
CA LEU A 187 8.46 -4.21 -3.64
C LEU A 187 6.98 -3.97 -3.29
N SER A 188 6.47 -4.58 -2.22
CA SER A 188 5.08 -4.36 -1.79
C SER A 188 4.73 -2.90 -1.44
N PHE A 189 5.70 -2.08 -1.02
CA PHE A 189 5.44 -0.65 -0.84
C PHE A 189 5.38 0.07 -2.19
N GLN A 190 6.21 -0.32 -3.15
CA GLN A 190 6.08 0.15 -4.52
C GLN A 190 4.71 -0.24 -5.10
N ASP A 191 4.27 -1.50 -4.92
CA ASP A 191 2.96 -1.97 -5.37
C ASP A 191 1.82 -1.20 -4.70
N TYR A 192 1.95 -0.85 -3.42
CA TYR A 192 0.98 -0.01 -2.74
C TYR A 192 0.84 1.38 -3.42
N PHE A 193 1.96 2.03 -3.76
CA PHE A 193 1.93 3.33 -4.41
C PHE A 193 1.45 3.26 -5.86
N VAL A 194 1.78 2.19 -6.59
CA VAL A 194 1.20 1.92 -7.90
C VAL A 194 -0.31 1.70 -7.77
N ALA A 195 -0.77 0.90 -6.82
CA ALA A 195 -2.20 0.69 -6.56
C ALA A 195 -2.95 2.00 -6.29
N ARG A 196 -2.32 2.90 -5.51
CA ARG A 196 -2.84 4.26 -5.27
C ARG A 196 -2.97 5.09 -6.54
N SER A 197 -2.17 4.86 -7.57
CA SER A 197 -2.32 5.52 -8.88
C SER A 197 -3.47 4.91 -9.68
N LEU A 198 -3.70 3.60 -9.56
CA LEU A 198 -4.72 2.88 -10.31
C LEU A 198 -6.13 3.30 -9.93
N VAL A 199 -6.35 3.67 -8.67
CA VAL A 199 -7.64 4.06 -8.12
C VAL A 199 -7.93 5.57 -8.18
N LYS A 200 -7.10 6.35 -8.88
CA LYS A 200 -7.35 7.79 -9.09
C LYS A 200 -8.34 8.01 -10.23
N GLY A 201 -9.40 8.78 -9.96
CA GLY A 201 -10.37 9.22 -10.97
C GLY A 201 -11.78 8.70 -10.68
N SER A 202 -12.64 8.83 -11.67
CA SER A 202 -13.98 8.24 -11.69
C SER A 202 -13.93 6.72 -11.84
N PRO A 203 -14.98 5.97 -11.45
CA PRO A 203 -14.97 4.52 -11.57
C PRO A 203 -14.78 4.00 -13.01
N ASP A 204 -15.20 4.77 -14.02
CA ASP A 204 -14.95 4.48 -15.43
C ASP A 204 -13.47 4.58 -15.83
N GLU A 205 -12.81 5.67 -15.44
CA GLU A 205 -11.37 5.84 -15.69
C GLU A 205 -10.55 4.75 -15.00
N VAL A 206 -10.95 4.37 -13.78
CA VAL A 206 -10.30 3.31 -13.00
C VAL A 206 -10.54 1.94 -13.62
N ALA A 207 -11.77 1.61 -14.04
CA ALA A 207 -12.08 0.36 -14.72
C ALA A 207 -11.27 0.20 -16.01
N LYS A 208 -11.24 1.23 -16.86
CA LYS A 208 -10.45 1.24 -18.10
C LYS A 208 -8.97 1.02 -17.84
N ARG A 209 -8.42 1.73 -16.83
CA ARG A 209 -7.02 1.59 -16.44
C ARG A 209 -6.69 0.19 -15.97
N ILE A 210 -7.48 -0.35 -15.04
CA ILE A 210 -7.31 -1.71 -14.50
C ILE A 210 -7.39 -2.76 -15.61
N LEU A 211 -8.38 -2.69 -16.49
CA LEU A 211 -8.51 -3.63 -17.61
C LEU A 211 -7.31 -3.57 -18.55
N THR A 212 -6.77 -2.37 -18.78
CA THR A 212 -5.59 -2.17 -19.64
C THR A 212 -4.34 -2.82 -19.04
N ILE A 213 -4.14 -2.71 -17.73
CA ILE A 213 -2.90 -3.19 -17.09
C ILE A 213 -2.96 -4.65 -16.62
N THR A 214 -4.14 -5.26 -16.56
CA THR A 214 -4.33 -6.63 -16.03
C THR A 214 -3.56 -7.69 -16.79
N ILE A 215 -3.26 -7.45 -18.07
CA ILE A 215 -2.47 -8.37 -18.90
C ILE A 215 -1.01 -8.45 -18.48
N TYR A 216 -0.50 -7.48 -17.71
CA TYR A 216 0.91 -7.41 -17.32
C TYR A 216 1.11 -8.07 -15.95
N PRO A 217 1.81 -9.22 -15.87
CA PRO A 217 1.98 -9.95 -14.60
C PRO A 217 2.64 -9.13 -13.51
N ARG A 218 3.46 -8.14 -13.89
CA ARG A 218 4.15 -7.25 -12.96
C ARG A 218 3.18 -6.48 -12.05
N PHE A 219 2.01 -6.13 -12.57
CA PHE A 219 0.99 -5.36 -11.85
C PHE A 219 0.09 -6.22 -10.96
N HIS A 220 0.30 -7.54 -10.87
CA HIS A 220 -0.60 -8.44 -10.14
C HIS A 220 -0.84 -8.00 -8.69
N GLU A 221 0.22 -7.75 -7.91
CA GLU A 221 0.08 -7.30 -6.52
C GLU A 221 -0.51 -5.90 -6.42
N SER A 222 -0.07 -4.99 -7.30
CA SER A 222 -0.64 -3.64 -7.39
C SER A 222 -2.15 -3.66 -7.66
N LEU A 223 -2.64 -4.58 -8.50
CA LEU A 223 -4.05 -4.77 -8.80
C LEU A 223 -4.83 -5.31 -7.60
N LEU A 224 -4.30 -6.31 -6.89
CA LEU A 224 -4.93 -6.85 -5.69
C LEU A 224 -5.05 -5.78 -4.59
N ILE A 225 -4.01 -4.96 -4.40
CA ILE A 225 -4.04 -3.85 -3.45
C ILE A 225 -5.04 -2.78 -3.90
N ALA A 226 -5.10 -2.45 -5.20
CA ALA A 226 -6.05 -1.48 -5.75
C ALA A 226 -7.50 -1.92 -5.57
N ILE A 227 -7.80 -3.20 -5.83
CA ILE A 227 -9.11 -3.80 -5.58
C ILE A 227 -9.48 -3.71 -4.09
N GLY A 228 -8.56 -4.06 -3.20
CA GLY A 228 -8.76 -3.90 -1.75
C GLY A 228 -9.07 -2.45 -1.40
N TRP A 229 -8.37 -1.49 -2.02
CA TRP A 229 -8.59 -0.07 -1.81
C TRP A 229 -9.99 0.37 -2.25
N ILE A 230 -10.44 -0.08 -3.42
CA ILE A 230 -11.78 0.15 -3.96
C ILE A 230 -12.83 -0.39 -2.99
N SER A 231 -12.71 -1.65 -2.58
CA SER A 231 -13.62 -2.28 -1.64
C SER A 231 -13.68 -1.57 -0.28
N TRP A 232 -12.56 -0.99 0.16
CA TRP A 232 -12.47 -0.29 1.44
C TRP A 232 -13.00 1.15 1.39
N LYS A 233 -12.72 1.90 0.32
CA LYS A 233 -12.91 3.36 0.28
C LYS A 233 -14.10 3.84 -0.54
N TRP A 234 -14.59 3.07 -1.49
CA TRP A 234 -15.66 3.52 -2.37
C TRP A 234 -17.04 3.36 -1.75
N SER A 235 -17.96 4.20 -2.22
CA SER A 235 -19.39 4.03 -1.94
C SER A 235 -19.90 2.74 -2.59
N PHE A 236 -21.06 2.26 -2.14
CA PHE A 236 -21.71 1.11 -2.77
C PHE A 236 -22.00 1.39 -4.26
N ASP A 237 -22.46 2.59 -4.59
CA ASP A 237 -22.84 2.98 -5.95
C ASP A 237 -21.62 3.02 -6.89
N ASP A 238 -20.51 3.61 -6.44
CA ASP A 238 -19.26 3.66 -7.22
C ASP A 238 -18.68 2.25 -7.43
N TYR A 239 -18.76 1.42 -6.38
CA TYR A 239 -18.30 0.02 -6.43
C TYR A 239 -19.15 -0.81 -7.41
N ASP A 240 -20.48 -0.69 -7.36
CA ASP A 240 -21.39 -1.39 -8.26
C ASP A 240 -21.20 -0.93 -9.72
N MET A 241 -21.08 0.38 -9.95
CA MET A 241 -20.77 0.92 -11.27
C MET A 241 -19.47 0.34 -11.82
N PHE A 242 -18.42 0.29 -11.00
CA PHE A 242 -17.15 -0.31 -11.40
C PHE A 242 -17.25 -1.80 -11.73
N CYS A 243 -17.97 -2.58 -10.91
CA CYS A 243 -18.21 -4.00 -11.18
C CYS A 243 -18.95 -4.20 -12.51
N ASN A 244 -19.99 -3.41 -12.75
CA ASN A 244 -20.73 -3.41 -14.01
C ASN A 244 -19.80 -3.08 -15.18
N LEU A 245 -18.94 -2.07 -15.05
CA LEU A 245 -17.99 -1.69 -16.09
C LEU A 245 -16.94 -2.78 -16.36
N LEU A 246 -16.40 -3.45 -15.34
CA LEU A 246 -15.47 -4.55 -15.53
C LEU A 246 -16.09 -5.70 -16.34
N VAL A 247 -17.36 -5.99 -16.10
CA VAL A 247 -18.05 -7.14 -16.67
C VAL A 247 -18.64 -6.83 -18.07
N THR A 248 -19.03 -5.58 -18.32
CA THR A 248 -19.69 -5.16 -19.57
C THR A 248 -18.74 -4.51 -20.57
N SER A 249 -17.57 -4.03 -20.14
CA SER A 249 -16.61 -3.40 -21.05
C SER A 249 -16.16 -4.42 -22.10
N PRO A 250 -16.27 -4.10 -23.40
CA PRO A 250 -15.80 -4.98 -24.45
C PRO A 250 -14.28 -5.13 -24.30
N THR A 251 -13.83 -6.34 -23.99
CA THR A 251 -12.40 -6.63 -23.98
C THR A 251 -11.92 -6.72 -25.42
N GLN A 252 -10.85 -6.00 -25.77
CA GLN A 252 -10.14 -6.22 -27.03
C GLN A 252 -9.43 -7.60 -27.08
N TYR A 253 -9.50 -8.35 -25.98
CA TYR A 253 -8.86 -9.62 -25.78
C TYR A 253 -9.88 -10.76 -25.78
N SER A 254 -9.46 -11.93 -26.26
CA SER A 254 -10.25 -13.17 -26.23
C SER A 254 -10.49 -13.71 -24.81
N ILE A 255 -9.72 -13.23 -23.83
CA ILE A 255 -9.85 -13.61 -22.42
C ILE A 255 -10.71 -12.55 -21.70
N PRO A 256 -11.76 -12.96 -20.98
CA PRO A 256 -12.63 -12.03 -20.25
C PRO A 256 -11.99 -11.58 -18.93
N PHE A 257 -10.89 -10.82 -19.02
CA PHE A 257 -10.10 -10.37 -17.86
C PHE A 257 -10.95 -9.64 -16.82
N GLY A 258 -11.89 -8.80 -17.25
CA GLY A 258 -12.80 -8.10 -16.33
C GLY A 258 -13.67 -9.04 -15.50
N THR A 259 -14.18 -10.10 -16.11
CA THR A 259 -14.92 -11.16 -15.41
C THR A 259 -14.02 -11.92 -14.44
N ILE A 260 -12.80 -12.28 -14.85
CA ILE A 260 -11.83 -12.97 -13.98
C ILE A 260 -11.48 -12.11 -12.76
N LEU A 261 -11.18 -10.83 -12.97
CA LEU A 261 -10.94 -9.88 -11.89
C LEU A 261 -12.13 -9.78 -10.95
N PHE A 262 -13.35 -9.68 -11.48
CA PHE A 262 -14.56 -9.65 -10.68
C PHE A 262 -14.69 -10.88 -9.76
N PHE A 263 -14.37 -12.09 -10.25
CA PHE A 263 -14.30 -13.29 -9.40
C PHE A 263 -13.22 -13.22 -8.33
N LEU A 264 -12.04 -12.68 -8.66
CA LEU A 264 -10.98 -12.45 -7.68
C LEU A 264 -11.46 -11.49 -6.58
N MET A 265 -12.14 -10.40 -6.95
CA MET A 265 -12.72 -9.45 -5.97
C MET A 265 -13.74 -10.13 -5.06
N LEU A 266 -14.63 -10.96 -5.60
CA LEU A 266 -15.60 -11.75 -4.83
C LEU A 266 -14.91 -12.65 -3.79
N SER A 267 -13.80 -13.29 -4.16
CA SER A 267 -13.03 -14.14 -3.24
C SER A 267 -12.38 -13.36 -2.10
N MET A 268 -11.97 -12.10 -2.36
CA MET A 268 -11.41 -11.20 -1.34
C MET A 268 -12.50 -10.70 -0.40
N ILE A 269 -13.63 -10.27 -0.93
CA ILE A 269 -14.80 -9.86 -0.13
C ILE A 269 -15.30 -11.04 0.71
N TYR A 270 -15.39 -12.25 0.16
CA TYR A 270 -15.83 -13.42 0.91
C TYR A 270 -14.93 -13.73 2.11
N LYS A 271 -13.61 -13.48 2.01
CA LYS A 271 -12.68 -13.60 3.14
C LYS A 271 -12.84 -12.48 4.19
N ASP A 272 -13.23 -11.28 3.76
CA ASP A 272 -13.36 -10.10 4.63
C ASP A 272 -14.78 -9.96 5.26
N TYR A 273 -15.83 -10.55 4.66
CA TYR A 273 -17.25 -10.29 4.97
C TYR A 273 -18.07 -11.45 5.57
N LEU A 274 -17.46 -12.32 6.38
CA LEU A 274 -18.20 -13.34 7.15
C LEU A 274 -19.08 -12.76 8.30
N GLN A 275 -19.72 -11.60 8.10
CA GLN A 275 -20.71 -11.03 9.04
C GLN A 275 -22.00 -10.44 8.41
N THR A 276 -22.18 -10.32 7.09
CA THR A 276 -23.49 -9.87 6.53
C THR A 276 -23.84 -10.55 5.19
N GLN A 277 -24.94 -11.30 5.18
CA GLN A 277 -25.35 -12.25 4.13
C GLN A 277 -26.02 -11.64 2.87
N SER A 278 -26.36 -10.34 2.81
CA SER A 278 -27.28 -9.84 1.77
C SER A 278 -26.63 -9.44 0.43
N SER A 279 -25.37 -9.00 0.41
CA SER A 279 -24.72 -8.49 -0.83
C SER A 279 -24.22 -9.60 -1.77
N LEU A 280 -23.94 -10.81 -1.24
CA LEU A 280 -23.48 -11.96 -2.02
C LEU A 280 -24.55 -12.48 -2.99
N LEU A 281 -25.83 -12.39 -2.62
CA LEU A 281 -26.93 -12.93 -3.43
C LEU A 281 -27.11 -12.13 -4.73
N HIS A 282 -27.01 -10.81 -4.68
CA HIS A 282 -27.12 -9.94 -5.87
C HIS A 282 -25.95 -10.15 -6.84
N LEU A 283 -24.73 -10.30 -6.31
CA LEU A 283 -23.54 -10.54 -7.13
C LEU A 283 -23.59 -11.90 -7.84
N VAL A 284 -24.09 -12.95 -7.18
CA VAL A 284 -24.32 -14.27 -7.80
C VAL A 284 -25.40 -14.21 -8.89
N ILE A 285 -26.44 -13.37 -8.73
CA ILE A 285 -27.48 -13.17 -9.76
C ILE A 285 -26.91 -12.48 -11.01
N TYR A 286 -26.09 -11.43 -10.84
CA TYR A 286 -25.40 -10.78 -11.97
C TYR A 286 -24.50 -11.75 -12.75
N LEU A 287 -23.84 -12.63 -12.02
CA LEU A 287 -22.94 -13.67 -12.52
C LEU A 287 -23.68 -14.71 -13.37
N ILE A 288 -24.87 -15.12 -12.92
CA ILE A 288 -25.76 -16.00 -13.69
C ILE A 288 -26.28 -15.30 -14.96
N ILE A 289 -26.67 -14.02 -14.86
CA ILE A 289 -27.17 -13.25 -16.00
C ILE A 289 -26.10 -13.08 -17.08
N HIS A 290 -24.86 -12.76 -16.69
CA HIS A 290 -23.77 -12.54 -17.63
C HIS A 290 -23.32 -13.84 -18.32
N ILE A 291 -23.21 -14.95 -17.57
CA ILE A 291 -22.93 -16.27 -18.15
C ILE A 291 -24.01 -16.67 -19.18
N ILE A 292 -25.28 -16.35 -18.89
CA ILE A 292 -26.40 -16.59 -19.83
C ILE A 292 -26.28 -15.71 -21.07
N GLN A 293 -25.87 -14.45 -20.94
CA GLN A 293 -25.72 -13.51 -22.06
C GLN A 293 -24.54 -13.87 -22.97
N VAL A 294 -23.38 -14.25 -22.41
CA VAL A 294 -22.21 -14.69 -23.18
C VAL A 294 -22.50 -15.98 -23.95
N LYS A 295 -23.26 -16.92 -23.37
CA LYS A 295 -23.69 -18.14 -24.06
C LYS A 295 -24.67 -17.92 -25.22
N ARG A 296 -25.34 -16.76 -25.32
CA ARG A 296 -26.27 -16.46 -26.41
C ARG A 296 -25.60 -15.83 -27.64
N HIS A 297 -24.33 -15.48 -27.55
CA HIS A 297 -23.56 -14.85 -28.62
C HIS A 297 -22.44 -15.76 -29.20
N ILE A 298 -22.44 -17.05 -28.84
CA ILE A 298 -21.66 -18.13 -29.45
C ILE A 298 -22.66 -19.09 -30.09
#